data_AF-A0A6D2GEW1-F1
#
_entry.id   AF-A0A6D2GEW1-F1
#
_cell.length_a   1.000
_cell.length_b   1.000
_cell.length_c   1.000
_cell.angle_alpha   90.00
_cell.angle_beta   90.00
_cell.angle_gamma   90.00
#
_symmetry.space_group_name_H-M   'P 1'
#
loop_
_entity.id
_entity.type
_entity.pdbx_description
1 polymer ?
#
loop_
_entity_poly.entity_id
_entity_poly.type
_entity_poly.pdbx_seq_one_letter_code
_entity_poly.pdbx_strand_id
1 'polypeptide(L)'
;MLADYLAVGIDPALTTICLQSALPALAELTVLYMNIVTVARVERNPTVKNEIAQKGFARSLPVGFMVYPISQAADITAFKAERVPVGDDQLPMIEQTNEIVHKMNSLFSSPVLRHCQALLSDTGRLPGIDGSAKMSKSLGNTPASFRQRRGHPPCGQRDVHRSRSFKN
;
A
#
# COMPACT_ATOMS: atom_id res chain seq x y z
N MET A 1 13.16 6.48 2.64
CA MET A 1 11.92 6.74 1.87
C MET A 1 12.05 7.99 1.03
N LEU A 2 12.05 9.21 1.60
CA LEU A 2 12.20 10.43 0.77
C LEU A 2 13.49 10.42 -0.06
N ALA A 3 14.63 10.09 0.55
CA ALA A 3 15.90 9.95 -0.16
C ALA A 3 15.84 8.91 -1.30
N ASP A 4 15.08 7.82 -1.12
CA ASP A 4 14.93 6.79 -2.15
C ASP A 4 14.09 7.30 -3.33
N TYR A 5 13.03 8.08 -3.07
CA TYR A 5 12.21 8.71 -4.11
C TYR A 5 13.02 9.68 -4.97
N LEU A 6 13.81 10.55 -4.33
CA LEU A 6 14.68 11.48 -5.04
C LEU A 6 15.77 10.75 -5.83
N ALA A 7 16.36 9.70 -5.24
CA ALA A 7 17.42 8.92 -5.90
C ALA A 7 16.94 8.18 -7.15
N VAL A 8 15.66 7.76 -7.21
CA VAL A 8 15.07 7.13 -8.41
C VAL A 8 14.47 8.14 -9.39
N GLY A 9 14.63 9.44 -9.14
CA GLY A 9 14.26 10.51 -10.07
C GLY A 9 12.83 11.07 -9.91
N ILE A 10 12.16 10.85 -8.77
CA ILE A 10 10.92 11.57 -8.48
C ILE A 10 11.27 13.04 -8.22
N ASP A 11 10.81 13.92 -9.12
CA ASP A 11 11.03 15.37 -9.03
C ASP A 11 9.95 16.03 -8.15
N PRO A 12 10.32 16.67 -7.02
CA PRO A 12 9.39 17.42 -6.16
C PRO A 12 8.78 18.65 -6.82
N ALA A 13 9.37 19.17 -7.90
CA ALA A 13 8.79 20.28 -8.66
C ALA A 13 7.57 19.82 -9.50
N LEU A 14 7.49 18.52 -9.83
CA LEU A 14 6.39 17.92 -10.58
C LEU A 14 5.45 17.08 -9.70
N THR A 15 5.95 16.59 -8.55
CA THR A 15 5.24 15.66 -7.67
C THR A 15 5.05 16.26 -6.29
N THR A 16 3.80 16.24 -5.79
CA THR A 16 3.52 16.61 -4.40
C THR A 16 3.79 15.42 -3.48
N ILE A 17 4.79 15.55 -2.60
CA ILE A 17 5.10 14.55 -1.57
C ILE A 17 4.63 15.09 -0.22
N CYS A 18 3.72 14.37 0.44
CA CYS A 18 3.17 14.77 1.73
C CYS A 18 3.45 13.74 2.83
N LEU A 19 3.52 14.23 4.07
CA LEU A 19 3.57 13.39 5.26
C LEU A 19 2.14 13.19 5.79
N GLN A 20 1.62 11.96 5.74
CA GLN A 20 0.24 11.65 6.15
C GLN A 20 -0.09 12.17 7.57
N SER A 21 0.83 11.98 8.52
CA SER A 21 0.63 12.42 9.91
C SER A 21 0.59 13.94 10.09
N ALA A 22 1.03 14.72 9.09
CA ALA A 22 0.94 16.18 9.10
C ALA A 22 -0.42 16.68 8.55
N LEU A 23 -1.31 15.77 8.13
CA LEU A 23 -2.61 16.09 7.55
C LEU A 23 -3.75 15.56 8.44
N PRO A 24 -4.12 16.28 9.52
CA PRO A 24 -5.10 15.81 10.50
C PRO A 24 -6.49 15.55 9.90
N ALA A 25 -6.83 16.24 8.80
CA ALA A 25 -8.07 16.02 8.05
C ALA A 25 -8.22 14.57 7.56
N LEU A 26 -7.11 13.86 7.30
CA LEU A 26 -7.15 12.44 6.90
C LEU A 26 -7.66 11.55 8.04
N ALA A 27 -7.23 11.82 9.28
CA ALA A 27 -7.70 11.11 10.46
C ALA A 27 -9.18 11.41 10.73
N GLU A 28 -9.60 12.68 10.59
CA GLU A 28 -11.00 13.07 10.72
C GLU A 28 -11.90 12.34 9.70
N LEU A 29 -11.50 12.37 8.41
CA LEU A 29 -12.24 11.69 7.35
C LEU A 29 -12.29 10.17 7.56
N THR A 30 -11.22 9.58 8.06
CA THR A 30 -11.19 8.16 8.43
C THR A 30 -12.26 7.85 9.48
N VAL A 31 -12.36 8.65 10.55
CA VAL A 31 -13.39 8.47 11.59
C VAL A 31 -14.79 8.59 11.01
N LEU A 32 -15.02 9.54 10.10
CA LEU A 32 -16.32 9.67 9.42
C LEU A 32 -16.67 8.40 8.63
N TYR A 33 -15.73 7.85 7.86
CA TYR A 33 -15.95 6.64 7.08
C TYR A 33 -16.15 5.38 7.93
N MET A 34 -15.60 5.33 9.15
CA MET A 34 -15.87 4.22 10.08
C MET A 34 -17.35 4.10 10.45
N ASN A 35 -18.15 5.17 10.34
CA ASN A 35 -19.59 5.10 10.57
C ASN A 35 -20.38 4.47 9.41
N ILE A 36 -19.72 4.23 8.27
CA ILE A 36 -20.35 3.81 7.02
C ILE A 36 -19.97 2.38 6.66
N VAL A 37 -18.74 2.00 6.97
CA VAL A 37 -18.22 0.66 6.70
C VAL A 37 -18.49 -0.24 7.90
N THR A 38 -19.15 -1.37 7.67
CA THR A 38 -19.41 -2.35 8.73
C THR A 38 -18.18 -3.22 9.01
N VAL A 39 -18.06 -3.71 10.24
CA VAL A 39 -17.03 -4.67 10.65
C VAL A 39 -17.02 -5.89 9.72
N ALA A 40 -18.20 -6.45 9.43
CA ALA A 40 -18.35 -7.60 8.53
C ALA A 40 -17.87 -7.34 7.09
N ARG A 41 -17.86 -6.09 6.61
CA ARG A 41 -17.30 -5.76 5.29
C ARG A 41 -15.78 -5.76 5.31
N VAL A 42 -15.18 -5.19 6.36
CA VAL A 42 -13.73 -5.14 6.56
C VAL A 42 -13.16 -6.55 6.75
N GLU A 43 -13.80 -7.39 7.56
CA GLU A 43 -13.36 -8.78 7.80
C GLU A 43 -13.39 -9.66 6.54
N ARG A 44 -14.24 -9.33 5.56
CA ARG A 44 -14.32 -10.01 4.27
C ARG A 44 -13.31 -9.51 3.24
N ASN A 45 -12.55 -8.45 3.54
CA ASN A 45 -11.50 -7.98 2.65
C ASN A 45 -10.38 -9.04 2.56
N PRO A 46 -10.15 -9.66 1.39
CA PRO A 46 -9.22 -10.78 1.26
C PRO A 46 -7.77 -10.36 1.51
N THR A 47 -7.39 -9.12 1.18
CA THR A 47 -6.05 -8.56 1.43
C THR A 47 -5.79 -8.48 2.92
N VAL A 48 -6.70 -7.84 3.67
CA VAL A 48 -6.60 -7.72 5.13
C VAL A 48 -6.56 -9.09 5.78
N LYS A 49 -7.46 -10.00 5.39
CA LYS A 49 -7.51 -11.37 5.92
C LYS A 49 -6.19 -12.12 5.71
N ASN A 50 -5.61 -12.03 4.51
CA ASN A 50 -4.34 -12.67 4.20
C ASN A 50 -3.19 -12.07 5.02
N GLU A 51 -3.15 -10.75 5.18
CA GLU A 51 -2.11 -10.09 5.97
C GLU A 51 -2.22 -10.40 7.47
N ILE A 52 -3.44 -10.48 8.02
CA ILE A 52 -3.69 -10.90 9.41
C ILE A 52 -3.13 -12.30 9.65
N ALA A 53 -3.40 -13.24 8.73
CA ALA A 53 -2.91 -14.60 8.82
C ALA A 53 -1.37 -14.66 8.73
N GLN A 54 -0.77 -13.93 7.79
CA GLN A 54 0.68 -13.88 7.60
C GLN A 54 1.42 -13.28 8.81
N LYS A 55 0.83 -12.28 9.47
CA LYS A 55 1.42 -11.64 10.65
C LYS A 55 1.14 -12.40 11.96
N GLY A 56 0.32 -13.45 11.92
CA GLY A 56 0.00 -14.25 13.09
C GLY A 56 -0.79 -13.50 14.16
N PHE A 57 -1.58 -12.49 13.77
CA PHE A 57 -2.23 -11.60 14.74
C PHE A 57 -3.32 -12.27 15.58
N ALA A 58 -3.81 -13.45 15.22
CA ALA A 58 -4.77 -14.26 15.99
C ALA A 58 -5.82 -13.40 16.74
N ARG A 59 -5.87 -13.46 18.08
CA ARG A 59 -6.76 -12.65 18.92
C ARG A 59 -6.21 -11.27 19.29
N SER A 60 -4.95 -10.98 18.98
CA SER A 60 -4.26 -9.72 19.28
C SER A 60 -4.19 -8.80 18.06
N LEU A 61 -5.25 -8.79 17.25
CA LEU A 61 -5.35 -7.96 16.06
C LEU A 61 -5.52 -6.48 16.45
N PRO A 62 -4.58 -5.59 16.08
CA PRO A 62 -4.75 -4.16 16.35
C PRO A 62 -5.94 -3.60 15.57
N VAL A 63 -6.82 -2.85 16.23
CA VAL A 63 -8.00 -2.24 15.58
C VAL A 63 -7.59 -1.36 14.41
N GLY A 64 -6.54 -0.55 14.58
CA GLY A 64 -5.96 0.28 13.50
C GLY A 64 -5.53 -0.54 12.28
N PHE A 65 -5.07 -1.78 12.49
CA PHE A 65 -4.72 -2.69 11.40
C PHE A 65 -5.96 -3.32 10.76
N MET A 66 -7.03 -3.57 11.51
CA MET A 66 -8.28 -4.01 10.91
C MET A 66 -8.84 -2.92 9.98
N VAL A 67 -8.84 -1.67 10.44
CA VAL A 67 -9.51 -0.55 9.75
C VAL A 67 -8.61 0.24 8.80
N TYR A 68 -7.36 -0.17 8.57
CA TYR A 68 -6.47 0.56 7.65
C TYR A 68 -7.06 0.76 6.24
N PRO A 69 -7.91 -0.14 5.68
CA PRO A 69 -8.57 0.13 4.41
C PRO A 69 -9.45 1.38 4.40
N ILE A 70 -10.07 1.68 5.53
CA ILE A 70 -10.90 2.85 5.70
C ILE A 70 -10.01 4.11 5.69
N SER A 71 -8.84 4.05 6.35
CA SER A 71 -7.89 5.17 6.31
C SER A 71 -7.29 5.39 4.92
N GLN A 72 -7.01 4.32 4.17
CA GLN A 72 -6.52 4.47 2.80
C GLN A 72 -7.59 5.02 1.86
N ALA A 73 -8.86 4.66 2.04
CA ALA A 73 -9.96 5.29 1.32
C ALA A 73 -10.07 6.79 1.64
N ALA A 74 -9.86 7.18 2.90
CA ALA A 74 -9.78 8.59 3.30
C ALA A 74 -8.63 9.32 2.59
N ASP A 75 -7.44 8.72 2.56
CA ASP A 75 -6.28 9.27 1.85
C ASP A 75 -6.59 9.50 0.35
N ILE A 76 -7.17 8.51 -0.34
CA ILE A 76 -7.51 8.61 -1.78
C ILE A 76 -8.55 9.70 -2.03
N THR A 77 -9.63 9.70 -1.25
CA THR A 77 -10.79 10.57 -1.49
C THR A 77 -10.55 12.02 -1.06
N ALA A 78 -9.75 12.27 -0.02
CA ALA A 78 -9.38 13.62 0.40
C ALA A 78 -8.64 14.38 -0.70
N PHE A 79 -7.76 13.69 -1.45
CA PHE A 79 -7.05 14.26 -2.59
C PHE A 79 -7.82 14.16 -3.91
N LYS A 80 -9.06 13.64 -3.89
CA LYS A 80 -9.88 13.41 -5.10
C LYS A 80 -9.13 12.63 -6.19
N ALA A 81 -8.33 11.65 -5.78
CA ALA A 81 -7.50 10.87 -6.70
C ALA A 81 -8.39 10.00 -7.60
N GLU A 82 -8.31 10.23 -8.91
CA GLU A 82 -9.10 9.49 -9.91
C GLU A 82 -8.38 8.22 -10.39
N ARG A 83 -7.07 8.16 -10.22
CA ARG A 83 -6.21 7.05 -10.65
C ARG A 83 -5.20 6.72 -9.57
N VAL A 84 -5.17 5.46 -9.14
CA VAL A 84 -4.31 5.00 -8.05
C VAL A 84 -3.50 3.79 -8.51
N PRO A 85 -2.17 3.90 -8.63
CA PRO A 85 -1.33 2.76 -8.97
C PRO A 85 -1.31 1.75 -7.84
N VAL A 86 -1.66 0.50 -8.15
CA VAL A 86 -1.80 -0.59 -7.18
C VAL A 86 -1.36 -1.92 -7.79
N GLY A 87 -1.03 -2.89 -6.94
CA GLY A 87 -0.90 -4.29 -7.36
C GLY A 87 -2.23 -5.03 -7.32
N ASP A 88 -2.31 -6.21 -7.96
CA ASP A 88 -3.54 -7.01 -8.00
C ASP A 88 -4.09 -7.37 -6.61
N ASP A 89 -3.20 -7.58 -5.64
CA ASP A 89 -3.54 -7.86 -4.25
C ASP A 89 -4.15 -6.68 -3.51
N GLN A 90 -4.14 -5.49 -4.11
CA GLN A 90 -4.71 -4.26 -3.54
C GLN A 90 -5.98 -3.83 -4.27
N LEU A 91 -6.44 -4.55 -5.30
CA LEU A 91 -7.75 -4.29 -5.94
C LEU A 91 -8.92 -4.25 -4.94
N PRO A 92 -9.01 -5.14 -3.95
CA PRO A 92 -10.09 -5.10 -2.95
C PRO A 92 -10.14 -3.80 -2.15
N MET A 93 -9.02 -3.08 -2.05
CA MET A 93 -8.92 -1.79 -1.38
C MET A 93 -9.52 -0.67 -2.21
N ILE A 94 -9.29 -0.69 -3.52
CA ILE A 94 -9.89 0.24 -4.48
C ILE A 94 -11.39 0.00 -4.58
N GLU A 95 -11.82 -1.26 -4.61
CA GLU A 95 -13.25 -1.63 -4.54
C GLU A 95 -13.92 -1.08 -3.28
N GLN A 96 -13.32 -1.32 -2.12
CA GLN A 96 -13.84 -0.82 -0.84
C GLN A 96 -13.86 0.73 -0.78
N THR A 97 -12.86 1.38 -1.37
CA THR A 97 -12.84 2.85 -1.51
C THR A 97 -14.02 3.33 -2.34
N ASN A 98 -14.30 2.68 -3.48
CA ASN A 98 -15.41 3.04 -4.35
C ASN A 98 -16.78 2.75 -3.73
N GLU A 99 -16.91 1.71 -2.91
CA GLU A 99 -18.12 1.47 -2.11
C GLU A 99 -18.37 2.60 -1.10
N ILE A 100 -17.32 3.08 -0.42
CA ILE A 100 -17.40 4.23 0.48
C ILE A 100 -17.82 5.48 -0.30
N VAL A 101 -17.21 5.74 -1.45
CA VAL A 101 -17.58 6.87 -2.33
C VAL A 101 -19.05 6.80 -2.74
N HIS A 102 -19.51 5.63 -3.18
CA HIS A 102 -20.89 5.42 -3.59
C HIS A 102 -21.86 5.69 -2.42
N LYS A 103 -21.57 5.10 -1.25
CA LYS A 103 -22.40 5.26 -0.06
C LYS A 103 -22.42 6.70 0.42
N MET A 104 -21.27 7.37 0.49
CA MET A 104 -21.17 8.79 0.83
C MET A 104 -22.00 9.65 -0.12
N ASN A 105 -21.82 9.48 -1.44
CA ASN A 105 -22.55 10.28 -2.42
C ASN A 105 -24.07 10.08 -2.33
N SER A 106 -24.54 8.89 -1.92
CA SER A 106 -25.99 8.65 -1.69
C SER A 106 -26.56 9.39 -0.47
N LEU A 107 -25.73 9.91 0.44
CA LEU A 107 -26.18 10.66 1.62
C LEU A 107 -26.40 12.15 1.33
N PHE A 108 -25.94 12.64 0.17
CA PHE A 108 -26.02 14.05 -0.22
C PHE A 108 -26.89 14.24 -1.47
N SER A 109 -27.42 15.45 -1.66
CA SER A 109 -28.23 15.80 -2.83
C SER A 109 -27.43 15.84 -4.15
N SER A 110 -26.10 15.92 -4.06
CA SER A 110 -25.18 15.93 -5.20
C SER A 110 -23.89 15.18 -4.83
N PRO A 111 -23.21 14.53 -5.80
CA PRO A 111 -21.98 13.81 -5.53
C PRO A 111 -20.86 14.75 -5.05
N VAL A 112 -20.22 14.39 -3.94
CA VAL A 112 -19.14 15.15 -3.29
C VAL A 112 -17.78 14.47 -3.45
N LEU A 113 -17.75 13.15 -3.61
CA LEU A 113 -16.55 12.34 -3.81
C LEU A 113 -16.49 11.78 -5.23
N ARG A 114 -15.26 11.48 -5.69
CA ARG A 114 -15.00 10.86 -7.00
C ARG A 114 -14.62 9.40 -6.84
N HIS A 115 -15.08 8.57 -7.76
CA HIS A 115 -14.58 7.20 -7.89
C HIS A 115 -13.13 7.22 -8.36
N CYS A 116 -12.39 6.20 -7.95
CA CYS A 116 -11.00 6.01 -8.34
C CYS A 116 -10.83 4.72 -9.16
N GLN A 117 -9.94 4.78 -10.14
CA GLN A 117 -9.57 3.65 -10.99
C GLN A 117 -8.21 3.10 -10.54
N ALA A 118 -8.13 1.78 -10.39
CA ALA A 118 -6.86 1.09 -10.19
C ALA A 118 -6.01 1.18 -11.47
N LEU A 119 -4.75 1.60 -11.33
CA LEU A 119 -3.74 1.46 -12.39
C LEU A 119 -2.87 0.26 -12.06
N LEU A 120 -3.06 -0.82 -12.81
CA LEU A 120 -2.25 -2.04 -12.71
C LEU A 120 -1.02 -1.92 -13.60
N SER A 121 0.08 -2.56 -13.19
CA SER A 121 1.25 -2.70 -14.05
C SER A 121 1.15 -3.95 -14.90
N ASP A 122 1.54 -3.86 -16.18
CA ASP A 122 1.65 -5.01 -17.06
C ASP A 122 2.84 -5.93 -16.70
N THR A 123 3.73 -5.45 -15.83
CA THR A 123 4.92 -6.19 -15.39
C THR A 123 4.65 -7.00 -14.13
N GLY A 124 5.01 -8.29 -14.16
CA GLY A 124 4.94 -9.17 -12.99
C GLY A 124 5.84 -8.73 -11.82
N ARG A 125 5.61 -9.33 -10.65
CA ARG A 125 6.38 -9.05 -9.43
C ARG A 125 7.85 -9.39 -9.61
N LEU A 126 8.72 -8.57 -9.04
CA LEU A 126 10.14 -8.85 -9.01
C LEU A 126 10.41 -10.07 -8.09
N PRO A 127 11.04 -11.14 -8.59
CA PRO A 127 11.37 -12.31 -7.78
C PRO A 127 12.45 -11.99 -6.75
N GLY A 128 12.43 -12.70 -5.62
CA GLY A 128 13.47 -12.58 -4.60
C GLY A 128 14.82 -13.12 -5.08
N ILE A 129 15.91 -12.72 -4.43
CA ILE A 129 17.26 -13.25 -4.73
C ILE A 129 17.38 -14.76 -4.44
N ASP A 130 16.40 -15.31 -3.71
CA ASP A 130 16.20 -16.72 -3.37
C ASP A 130 15.35 -17.49 -4.41
N GLY A 131 14.91 -16.84 -5.48
CA GLY A 131 14.03 -17.44 -6.49
C GLY A 131 12.55 -17.49 -6.08
N SER A 132 12.17 -16.95 -4.92
CA SER A 132 10.77 -16.85 -4.52
C SER A 132 9.99 -15.89 -5.42
N ALA A 133 8.67 -16.11 -5.51
CA ALA A 133 7.78 -15.33 -6.37
C ALA A 133 7.69 -13.82 -6.03
N LYS A 134 8.21 -13.38 -4.87
CA LYS A 134 8.16 -11.98 -4.44
C LYS A 134 9.40 -11.60 -3.64
N MET A 135 10.08 -10.54 -4.08
CA MET A 135 11.09 -9.84 -3.28
C MET A 135 10.42 -9.03 -2.16
N SER A 136 10.89 -9.18 -0.92
CA SER A 136 10.45 -8.42 0.25
C SER A 136 11.57 -8.22 1.28
N LYS A 137 11.62 -7.02 1.87
CA LYS A 137 12.54 -6.73 2.99
C LYS A 137 12.25 -7.63 4.20
N SER A 138 10.99 -7.94 4.47
CA SER A 138 10.58 -8.81 5.59
C SER A 138 10.96 -10.28 5.38
N LEU A 139 11.07 -10.72 4.12
CA LEU A 139 11.51 -12.07 3.77
C LEU A 139 13.04 -12.20 3.71
N GLY A 140 13.78 -11.09 3.90
CA GLY A 140 15.24 -11.07 3.87
C GLY A 140 15.85 -11.31 2.47
N ASN A 141 15.03 -11.43 1.43
CA ASN A 141 15.42 -11.82 0.07
C ASN A 141 15.61 -10.63 -0.89
N THR A 142 15.98 -9.48 -0.33
CA THR A 142 16.30 -8.24 -1.06
C THR A 142 17.82 -8.09 -1.22
N PRO A 143 18.31 -7.52 -2.34
CA PRO A 143 19.72 -7.17 -2.50
C PRO A 143 20.23 -6.28 -1.37
N ALA A 144 21.50 -6.43 -0.97
CA ALA A 144 22.08 -5.69 0.16
C ALA A 144 21.96 -4.17 0.05
N SER A 145 21.90 -3.60 -1.17
CA SER A 145 21.69 -2.17 -1.42
C SER A 145 20.32 -1.64 -0.98
N PHE A 146 19.31 -2.52 -0.84
CA PHE A 146 17.98 -2.16 -0.37
C PHE A 146 17.78 -2.39 1.14
N ARG A 147 18.78 -2.96 1.83
CA ARG A 147 18.80 -3.02 3.30
C ARG A 147 19.26 -1.66 3.82
N GLN A 148 18.42 -1.03 4.62
CA GLN A 148 18.70 0.26 5.25
C GLN A 148 19.85 0.10 6.26
N ARG A 149 21.09 0.07 5.79
CA ARG A 149 22.30 0.05 6.62
C ARG A 149 22.63 1.50 6.98
N ARG A 150 22.55 1.84 8.26
CA ARG A 150 23.26 3.02 8.78
C ARG A 150 24.76 2.77 8.61
N GLY A 151 25.41 3.47 7.66
CA GLY A 151 26.85 3.79 7.76
C GLY A 151 27.92 2.88 7.15
N HIS A 152 27.70 2.11 6.07
CA HIS A 152 28.82 1.44 5.37
C HIS A 152 28.68 1.45 3.83
N PRO A 153 29.79 1.46 3.07
CA PRO A 153 29.78 1.64 1.61
C PRO A 153 29.25 0.39 0.86
N PRO A 154 28.80 0.56 -0.41
CA PRO A 154 28.02 -0.45 -1.13
C PRO A 154 28.88 -1.63 -1.60
N CYS A 155 28.51 -2.85 -1.19
CA CYS A 155 29.10 -4.10 -1.68
C CYS A 155 28.15 -4.74 -2.72
N GLY A 156 28.00 -4.10 -3.89
CA GLY A 156 27.01 -4.49 -4.92
C GLY A 156 27.33 -5.74 -5.74
N GLN A 157 28.53 -6.31 -5.64
CA GLN A 157 28.99 -7.37 -6.56
C GLN A 157 28.79 -8.81 -6.05
N ARG A 158 28.52 -9.05 -4.75
CA ARG A 158 28.47 -10.42 -4.21
C ARG A 158 27.12 -11.13 -4.41
N ASP A 159 26.02 -10.39 -4.43
CA ASP A 159 24.68 -11.00 -4.42
C ASP A 159 24.25 -11.52 -5.80
N VAL A 160 24.74 -10.91 -6.90
CA VAL A 160 24.44 -11.33 -8.28
C VAL A 160 25.12 -12.66 -8.64
N HIS A 161 26.23 -13.01 -7.99
CA HIS A 161 26.91 -14.28 -8.26
C HIS A 161 26.18 -15.50 -7.69
N ARG A 162 25.41 -15.35 -6.60
CA ARG A 162 24.67 -16.47 -5.99
C ARG A 162 23.44 -16.91 -6.79
N SER A 163 22.83 -16.01 -7.56
CA SER A 163 21.64 -16.31 -8.36
C SER A 163 21.95 -16.99 -9.70
N ARG A 164 23.21 -17.02 -10.15
CA ARG A 164 23.63 -17.69 -11.40
C ARG A 164 23.87 -19.20 -11.26
N SER A 165 23.94 -19.76 -10.04
CA SER A 165 24.18 -21.20 -9.84
C SER A 165 22.93 -22.11 -9.96
N PHE A 166 21.75 -21.55 -10.20
CA PHE A 166 20.48 -22.32 -10.26
C PHE A 166 19.85 -22.38 -11.66
N LYS A 167 20.64 -22.15 -12.71
CA LYS A 167 20.30 -22.54 -14.08
C LYS A 167 21.32 -23.57 -14.57
N ASN A 168 21.12 -24.81 -14.19
CA ASN A 168 21.49 -26.03 -14.90
C ASN A 168 20.58 -27.16 -14.42
#